data_AF-D5MHH9-F1
#
_entry.id   AF-D5MHH9-F1
#
_cell.length_a   1.000
_cell.length_b   1.000
_cell.length_c   1.000
_cell.angle_alpha   90.00
_cell.angle_beta   90.00
_cell.angle_gamma   90.00
#
_symmetry.space_group_name_H-M   'P 1'
#
loop_
_entity.id
_entity.type
_entity.pdbx_description
1 polymer ?
#
loop_
_entity_poly.entity_id
_entity_poly.type
_entity_poly.pdbx_seq_one_letter_code
_entity_poly.pdbx_strand_id
1 'polypeptide(L)'
;MKRKKIPYGSKLPVKLTIRERDLIRDETFCHPDFAKVAVVDGKRVRVDLSLDEIEEIQGFVAAEANHMENTKLQKELYRLFDKLQVFLDTYNDQDD
;
A
#
# COMPACT_ATOMS: atom_id res chain seq x y z
N MET A 1 -13.15 10.33 -13.87
CA MET A 1 -13.95 9.09 -13.76
C MET A 1 -14.67 9.12 -12.41
N LYS A 2 -15.88 8.56 -12.28
CA LYS A 2 -16.54 8.44 -10.96
C LYS A 2 -15.93 7.27 -10.20
N ARG A 3 -15.49 7.49 -8.95
CA ARG A 3 -14.96 6.44 -8.07
C ARG A 3 -16.08 5.47 -7.65
N LYS A 4 -15.73 4.20 -7.44
CA LYS A 4 -16.63 3.16 -6.93
C LYS A 4 -16.85 3.36 -5.43
N LYS A 5 -18.11 3.49 -5.03
CA LYS A 5 -18.49 3.62 -3.62
C LYS A 5 -18.37 2.28 -2.89
N ILE A 6 -17.83 2.33 -1.67
CA ILE A 6 -17.77 1.21 -0.73
C ILE A 6 -18.14 1.70 0.68
N PRO A 7 -18.66 0.86 1.58
CA PRO A 7 -18.86 1.26 2.97
C PRO A 7 -17.55 1.67 3.64
N TYR A 8 -17.62 2.65 4.56
CA TYR A 8 -16.47 3.02 5.40
C TYR A 8 -15.86 1.80 6.12
N GLY A 9 -14.53 1.78 6.18
CA GLY A 9 -13.77 0.67 6.78
C GLY A 9 -13.73 -0.63 5.96
N SER A 10 -14.32 -0.67 4.76
CA SER A 10 -14.27 -1.83 3.87
C SER A 10 -12.82 -2.22 3.56
N LYS A 11 -12.47 -3.48 3.80
CA LYS A 11 -11.14 -4.01 3.48
C LYS A 11 -11.06 -4.47 2.02
N LEU A 12 -10.12 -3.90 1.28
CA LEU A 12 -9.82 -4.22 -0.11
C LEU A 12 -8.61 -5.16 -0.20
N PRO A 13 -8.63 -6.17 -1.08
CA PRO A 13 -7.52 -7.08 -1.23
C PRO A 13 -6.37 -6.45 -2.01
N VAL A 14 -5.31 -6.04 -1.30
CA VAL A 14 -4.08 -5.51 -1.88
C VAL A 14 -3.10 -6.66 -2.13
N LYS A 15 -2.81 -6.92 -3.40
CA LYS A 15 -1.85 -7.95 -3.81
C LYS A 15 -0.46 -7.35 -3.95
N LEU A 16 0.44 -7.70 -3.05
CA LEU A 16 1.85 -7.32 -3.04
C LEU A 16 2.72 -8.48 -3.53
N THR A 17 3.88 -8.16 -4.08
CA THR A 17 5.00 -9.09 -4.19
C THR A 17 5.72 -9.18 -2.84
N ILE A 18 6.55 -10.21 -2.66
CA ILE A 18 7.41 -10.29 -1.48
C ILE A 18 8.29 -9.04 -1.35
N ARG A 19 8.87 -8.57 -2.46
CA ARG A 19 9.71 -7.36 -2.47
C ARG A 19 8.94 -6.10 -2.09
N GLU A 20 7.73 -5.91 -2.59
CA GLU A 20 6.90 -4.74 -2.21
C GLU A 20 6.53 -4.78 -0.73
N ARG A 21 6.21 -5.95 -0.19
CA ARG A 21 5.94 -6.10 1.24
C ARG A 21 7.19 -5.79 2.08
N ASP A 22 8.35 -6.28 1.66
CA ASP A 22 9.61 -6.01 2.34
C ASP A 22 10.00 -4.53 2.24
N LEU A 23 9.78 -3.86 1.10
CA LEU A 23 9.97 -2.41 0.98
C LEU A 23 9.14 -1.62 2.00
N ILE A 24 7.85 -1.96 2.15
CA ILE A 24 7.00 -1.29 3.15
C ILE A 24 7.54 -1.51 4.56
N ARG A 25 7.87 -2.76 4.89
CA ARG A 25 8.26 -3.14 6.26
C ARG A 25 9.66 -2.65 6.65
N ASP A 26 10.62 -2.73 5.72
CA ASP A 26 12.05 -2.60 6.03
C ASP A 26 12.61 -1.23 5.65
N GLU A 27 11.99 -0.54 4.70
CA GLU A 27 12.49 0.75 4.20
C GLU A 27 11.59 1.93 4.62
N THR A 28 10.40 1.72 5.16
CA THR A 28 9.50 2.83 5.55
C THR A 28 9.21 2.84 7.05
N PHE A 29 8.59 3.91 7.54
CA PHE A 29 8.11 4.03 8.92
C PHE A 29 6.84 3.21 9.22
N CYS A 30 6.37 2.40 8.28
CA CYS A 30 5.24 1.50 8.51
C CYS A 30 5.56 0.52 9.66
N HIS A 31 4.52 0.10 10.40
CA HIS A 31 4.70 -0.77 11.55
C HIS A 31 5.44 -2.07 11.15
N PRO A 32 6.44 -2.56 11.92
CA PRO A 32 7.21 -3.76 11.59
C PRO A 32 6.35 -5.03 11.42
N ASP A 33 5.14 -4.99 11.97
CA ASP A 33 4.16 -6.07 11.92
C ASP A 33 3.27 -6.02 10.67
N PHE A 34 3.50 -5.06 9.77
CA PHE A 34 2.78 -4.96 8.51
C PHE A 34 2.83 -6.29 7.75
N ALA A 35 1.66 -6.75 7.34
CA ALA A 35 1.46 -8.02 6.63
C ALA A 35 1.93 -9.28 7.38
N LYS A 36 2.08 -9.27 8.72
CA LYS A 36 2.37 -10.48 9.51
C LYS A 36 1.31 -11.57 9.33
N VAL A 37 0.04 -11.19 9.19
CA VAL A 37 -1.10 -12.11 8.97
C VAL A 37 -1.63 -11.94 7.55
N ALA A 38 -0.77 -12.18 6.56
CA ALA A 38 -1.12 -12.11 5.15
C ALA A 38 -1.31 -13.49 4.52
N VAL A 39 -2.18 -13.58 3.52
CA VAL A 39 -2.34 -14.82 2.73
C VAL A 39 -1.24 -14.87 1.68
N VAL A 40 -0.40 -15.90 1.76
CA VAL A 40 0.67 -16.13 0.79
C VAL A 40 0.19 -17.10 -0.29
N ASP A 41 0.21 -16.65 -1.53
CA ASP A 41 -0.08 -17.45 -2.72
C ASP A 41 1.12 -17.40 -3.67
N GLY A 42 1.98 -18.42 -3.55
CA GLY A 42 3.26 -18.49 -4.25
C GLY A 42 4.16 -17.29 -3.96
N LYS A 43 4.40 -16.44 -4.97
CA LYS A 43 5.25 -15.24 -4.87
C LYS A 43 4.48 -13.97 -4.53
N ARG A 44 3.18 -14.07 -4.23
CA ARG A 44 2.32 -12.94 -3.90
C ARG A 44 1.82 -13.03 -2.47
N VAL A 45 1.70 -11.86 -1.86
CA VAL A 45 1.17 -11.64 -0.53
C VAL A 45 -0.11 -10.84 -0.69
N ARG A 46 -1.22 -11.34 -0.18
CA ARG A 46 -2.47 -10.58 -0.12
C ARG A 46 -2.66 -10.06 1.30
N VAL A 47 -2.85 -8.75 1.40
CA VAL A 47 -3.19 -8.03 2.62
C VAL A 47 -4.51 -7.33 2.39
N ASP A 48 -5.47 -7.51 3.28
CA ASP A 48 -6.77 -6.85 3.19
C ASP A 48 -6.70 -5.53 3.99
N LEU A 49 -6.79 -4.39 3.30
CA LEU A 49 -6.55 -3.05 3.85
C LEU A 49 -7.74 -2.10 3.59
N SER A 50 -8.05 -1.22 4.53
CA SER A 50 -9.02 -0.12 4.30
C SER A 50 -8.39 1.01 3.48
N LEU A 51 -9.20 1.93 2.95
CA LEU A 51 -8.68 3.10 2.24
C LEU A 51 -7.79 3.97 3.14
N ASP A 52 -8.18 4.19 4.40
CA ASP A 52 -7.36 4.89 5.40
C ASP A 52 -5.98 4.24 5.59
N GLU A 53 -5.92 2.90 5.71
CA GLU A 53 -4.64 2.19 5.85
C GLU A 53 -3.80 2.27 4.57
N ILE A 54 -4.43 2.22 3.39
CA ILE A 54 -3.74 2.39 2.12
C ILE A 54 -3.15 3.80 2.01
N GLU A 55 -3.90 4.83 2.40
CA GLU A 55 -3.44 6.22 2.43
C GLU A 55 -2.29 6.41 3.43
N GLU A 56 -2.39 5.83 4.63
CA GLU A 56 -1.32 5.87 5.64
C GLU A 56 -0.02 5.23 5.12
N ILE A 57 -0.10 4.01 4.58
CA ILE A 57 1.05 3.31 4.00
C ILE A 57 1.63 4.12 2.83
N GLN A 58 0.77 4.67 1.98
CA GLN A 58 1.20 5.51 0.87
C GLN A 58 1.94 6.77 1.36
N GLY A 59 1.52 7.36 2.47
CA GLY A 59 2.22 8.46 3.15
C GLY A 59 3.64 8.07 3.58
N PHE A 60 3.81 6.91 4.22
CA PHE A 60 5.15 6.41 4.59
C PHE A 60 6.04 6.15 3.37
N VAL A 61 5.49 5.55 2.31
CA VAL A 61 6.22 5.28 1.06
C VAL A 61 6.66 6.58 0.40
N ALA A 62 5.79 7.60 0.34
CA ALA A 62 6.11 8.89 -0.26
C ALA A 62 7.17 9.64 0.54
N ALA A 63 7.05 9.65 1.86
CA ALA A 63 8.03 10.27 2.75
C ALA A 63 9.43 9.65 2.52
N GLU A 64 9.53 8.33 2.53
CA GLU A 64 10.82 7.67 2.31
C GLU A 64 11.37 7.92 0.91
N ALA A 65 10.54 7.76 -0.14
CA ALA A 65 10.98 7.95 -1.52
C ALA A 65 11.58 9.34 -1.77
N ASN A 66 11.01 10.38 -1.14
CA ASN A 66 11.46 11.76 -1.30
C ASN A 66 12.79 12.03 -0.60
N HIS A 67 13.15 11.28 0.44
CA HIS A 67 14.41 11.42 1.18
C HIS A 67 15.47 10.38 0.79
N MET A 68 15.12 9.41 -0.07
CA MET A 68 16.01 8.31 -0.45
C MET A 68 17.08 8.72 -1.47
N GLU A 69 18.35 8.61 -1.08
CA GLU A 69 19.50 8.85 -1.99
C GLU A 69 19.72 7.71 -3.00
N ASN A 70 19.36 6.48 -2.62
CA ASN A 70 19.48 5.33 -3.51
C ASN A 70 18.40 5.37 -4.61
N THR A 71 18.80 5.82 -5.80
CA THR A 71 17.91 5.97 -6.97
C THR A 71 17.19 4.70 -7.38
N LYS A 72 17.74 3.51 -7.10
CA LYS A 72 17.06 2.24 -7.40
C LYS A 72 15.92 2.00 -6.41
N LEU A 73 16.18 2.13 -5.12
CA LEU A 73 15.17 1.98 -4.07
C LEU A 73 14.07 3.02 -4.21
N GLN A 74 14.44 4.27 -4.48
CA GLN A 74 13.48 5.36 -4.75
C GLN A 74 12.51 5.00 -5.89
N LYS A 75 13.01 4.46 -7.00
CA LYS A 75 12.14 4.04 -8.12
C LYS A 75 11.22 2.88 -7.75
N GLU A 76 11.67 1.96 -6.90
CA GLU A 76 10.84 0.86 -6.40
C GLU A 76 9.73 1.40 -5.49
N LEU A 77 10.03 2.37 -4.61
CA LEU A 77 9.06 3.03 -3.75
C LEU A 77 8.04 3.84 -4.55
N TYR A 78 8.45 4.59 -5.60
CA TYR A 78 7.49 5.30 -6.45
C TYR A 78 6.54 4.34 -7.20
N ARG A 79 7.05 3.20 -7.69
CA ARG A 79 6.17 2.19 -8.31
C ARG A 79 5.15 1.62 -7.32
N LEU A 80 5.58 1.43 -6.07
CA LEU A 80 4.68 1.00 -5.00
C LEU A 80 3.65 2.08 -4.67
N PHE A 81 4.06 3.35 -4.59
CA PHE A 81 3.17 4.49 -4.40
C PHE A 81 2.09 4.55 -5.48
N ASP A 82 2.48 4.46 -6.76
CA ASP A 82 1.54 4.49 -7.89
C ASP A 82 0.55 3.33 -7.82
N LYS A 83 1.02 2.14 -7.41
CA LYS A 83 0.19 0.96 -7.24
C LYS A 83 -0.86 1.15 -6.13
N LEU A 84 -0.50 1.77 -5.01
CA LEU A 84 -1.45 2.11 -3.94
C LEU A 84 -2.44 3.20 -4.39
N GLN A 85 -1.96 4.19 -5.15
CA GLN A 85 -2.78 5.28 -5.69
C GLN A 85 -3.95 4.77 -6.54
N VAL A 86 -3.75 3.67 -7.28
CA VAL A 86 -4.84 3.04 -8.06
C VAL A 86 -6.06 2.72 -7.19
N PHE A 87 -5.87 2.30 -5.94
CA PHE A 87 -6.99 2.03 -5.03
C PHE A 87 -7.72 3.31 -4.64
N LEU A 88 -6.97 4.35 -4.22
CA LEU A 88 -7.53 5.64 -3.82
C LEU A 88 -8.22 6.37 -4.99
N ASP A 89 -7.76 6.14 -6.23
CA ASP A 89 -8.39 6.67 -7.43
C ASP A 89 -9.59 5.87 -7.91
N THR A 90 -9.63 4.57 -7.58
CA THR A 90 -10.72 3.68 -7.99
C THR A 90 -11.89 3.73 -7.01
N TYR A 91 -11.62 3.85 -5.71
CA TYR A 91 -12.61 3.70 -4.65
C TYR A 91 -12.80 4.98 -3.84
N ASN A 92 -14.01 5.15 -3.31
CA ASN A 92 -14.32 6.19 -2.33
C ASN A 92 -15.20 5.56 -1.28
N ASP A 93 -14.79 5.60 -0.02
CA ASP A 93 -15.64 5.19 1.07
C ASP A 93 -16.58 6.31 1.50
N GLN A 94 -17.73 5.93 2.05
CA GLN A 94 -18.70 6.85 2.61
C GLN A 94 -19.18 6.25 3.94
N ASP A 95 -19.36 7.11 4.93
CA ASP A 95 -20.26 6.81 6.03
C ASP A 95 -21.67 6.71 5.45
N ASP A 96 -22.36 5.58 5.66
CA ASP A 96 -23.77 5.41 5.29
C ASP A 96 -24.67 6.37 6.09
#